data_AF-A0A1Q9PVT5-F1
#
_entry.id   AF-A0A1Q9PVT5-F1
#
_cell.length_a   1.000
_cell.length_b   1.000
_cell.length_c   1.000
_cell.angle_alpha   90.00
_cell.angle_beta   90.00
_cell.angle_gamma   90.00
#
_symmetry.space_group_name_H-M   'P 1'
#
loop_
_entity.id
_entity.type
_entity.pdbx_description
1 polymer ?
#
loop_
_entity_poly.entity_id
_entity_poly.type
_entity_poly.pdbx_seq_one_letter_code
_entity_poly.pdbx_strand_id
1 'polypeptide(L)' 'MEKKNSTNSTEIAGRIYHTSDYQKSDELSSGLATTHEQVSDSYMEGEVGGVMEDVAGKNIRLSREGSEQ' A
#
# COMPACT_ATOMS: atom_id res chain seq x y z
N MET A 1 -36.22 5.69 13.60
CA MET A 1 -34.93 5.38 12.95
C MET A 1 -34.00 4.92 14.05
N GLU A 2 -33.81 3.60 14.19
CA GLU A 2 -32.92 3.04 15.22
C GLU A 2 -31.47 3.38 14.86
N LYS A 3 -30.72 3.97 15.81
CA LYS A 3 -29.28 4.17 15.66
C LYS A 3 -28.59 2.81 15.77
N LYS A 4 -28.09 2.29 14.65
CA LYS A 4 -27.16 1.14 14.65
C LYS A 4 -25.95 1.50 15.49
N ASN A 5 -25.66 0.65 16.47
CA ASN A 5 -24.60 0.82 17.47
C ASN A 5 -23.25 1.12 16.81
N SER A 6 -22.59 2.21 17.22
CA SER A 6 -21.35 2.76 16.65
C SER A 6 -20.06 2.02 17.08
N THR A 7 -20.19 0.77 17.52
CA THR A 7 -19.08 0.01 18.09
C THR A 7 -18.03 -0.35 17.03
N ASN A 8 -18.48 -0.79 15.85
CA ASN A 8 -17.59 -1.21 14.75
C ASN A 8 -16.74 -0.05 14.18
N SER A 9 -17.26 1.18 14.15
CA SER A 9 -16.49 2.33 13.65
C SER A 9 -15.31 2.69 14.56
N THR A 10 -15.44 2.41 15.87
CA THR A 10 -14.38 2.68 16.84
C THR A 10 -13.25 1.65 16.72
N GLU A 11 -13.56 0.41 16.31
CA GLU A 11 -12.57 -0.65 16.09
C GLU A 11 -11.70 -0.41 14.84
N ILE A 12 -12.22 0.32 13.86
CA ILE A 12 -11.50 0.66 12.61
C ILE A 12 -10.62 1.90 12.81
N ALA A 13 -11.14 2.92 13.50
CA ALA A 13 -10.44 4.18 13.71
C ALA A 13 -9.20 3.99 14.60
N GLY A 14 -8.01 4.31 14.06
CA GLY A 14 -6.75 4.26 14.82
C GLY A 14 -6.11 2.87 14.91
N ARG A 15 -6.68 1.86 14.25
CA ARG A 15 -6.01 0.56 14.10
C ARG A 15 -4.74 0.73 13.26
N ILE A 16 -3.64 0.15 13.74
CA ILE A 16 -2.37 0.05 13.03
C ILE A 16 -2.06 -1.42 12.74
N TYR A 17 -1.15 -1.66 11.80
CA TYR A 17 -0.67 -2.99 11.46
C TYR A 17 -0.14 -3.74 12.69
N HIS A 18 -0.46 -5.03 12.77
CA HIS A 18 0.11 -5.98 13.73
C HIS A 18 0.55 -7.26 13.01
N THR A 19 1.60 -7.93 13.47
CA THR A 19 2.16 -9.12 12.79
C THR A 19 1.17 -10.27 12.61
N SER A 20 0.21 -10.42 13.53
CA SER A 20 -0.86 -11.41 13.41
C SER A 20 -1.87 -11.11 12.29
N ASP A 21 -1.83 -9.92 11.69
CA ASP A 21 -2.75 -9.53 10.61
C ASP A 21 -2.53 -10.34 9.32
N TYR A 22 -1.32 -10.87 9.11
CA TYR A 22 -1.04 -11.82 8.03
C TYR A 22 -1.86 -13.13 8.13
N GLN A 23 -2.35 -13.46 9.33
CA GLN A 23 -3.07 -14.71 9.59
C GLN A 23 -4.58 -14.51 9.69
N LYS A 24 -5.05 -13.26 9.69
CA LYS A 24 -6.47 -12.93 9.81
C LYS A 24 -7.12 -12.85 8.43
N SER A 25 -8.39 -13.21 8.37
CA SER A 25 -9.17 -13.26 7.13
C SER A 25 -10.14 -12.08 6.96
N ASP A 26 -10.07 -11.06 7.81
CA ASP A 26 -10.87 -9.84 7.65
C ASP A 26 -10.18 -8.81 6.74
N GLU A 27 -10.99 -8.09 5.98
CA GLU A 27 -10.56 -7.12 4.96
C GLU A 27 -9.55 -6.09 5.49
N LEU A 28 -9.80 -5.58 6.70
CA LEU A 28 -8.95 -4.55 7.29
C LEU A 28 -7.57 -5.11 7.64
N SER A 29 -7.51 -6.35 8.17
CA SER A 29 -6.25 -7.05 8.42
C SER A 29 -5.50 -7.35 7.13
N SER A 30 -6.20 -7.84 6.10
CA SER A 30 -5.59 -8.12 4.81
C SER A 30 -4.99 -6.85 4.19
N GLY A 31 -5.72 -5.73 4.19
CA GLY A 31 -5.20 -4.45 3.68
C GLY A 31 -3.99 -3.92 4.45
N LEU A 32 -4.01 -4.00 5.78
CA LEU A 32 -2.87 -3.60 6.62
C LEU A 32 -1.64 -4.48 6.37
N ALA A 33 -1.83 -5.80 6.24
CA ALA A 33 -0.75 -6.74 5.94
C ALA A 33 -0.16 -6.51 4.53
N THR A 34 -1.00 -6.31 3.52
CA THR A 34 -0.56 -6.05 2.14
C THR A 34 0.25 -4.75 2.03
N THR A 35 -0.18 -3.67 2.69
CA THR A 35 0.60 -2.41 2.66
C THR A 35 1.92 -2.51 3.42
N HIS A 36 1.96 -3.29 4.51
CA HIS A 36 3.21 -3.58 5.22
C HIS A 36 4.20 -4.38 4.34
N GLU A 37 3.70 -5.36 3.59
CA GLU A 37 4.49 -6.12 2.61
C GLU A 37 5.03 -5.21 1.51
N GLN A 38 4.18 -4.41 0.87
CA GLN A 38 4.63 -3.46 -0.18
C GLN A 38 5.74 -2.51 0.28
N VAL A 39 5.65 -2.00 1.52
CA VAL A 39 6.70 -1.15 2.11
C VAL A 39 7.99 -1.94 2.34
N SER A 40 7.87 -3.18 2.82
CA SER A 40 9.02 -4.06 3.06
C SER A 40 9.72 -4.45 1.77
N ASP A 41 8.95 -4.80 0.73
CA ASP A 41 9.46 -5.12 -0.60
C ASP A 41 10.17 -3.91 -1.22
N SER A 42 9.57 -2.73 -1.12
CA SER A 42 10.19 -1.49 -1.60
C SER A 42 11.50 -1.18 -0.87
N TYR A 43 11.60 -1.51 0.42
CA TYR A 43 12.83 -1.32 1.21
C TYR A 43 13.92 -2.35 0.87
N MET A 44 13.53 -3.61 0.67
CA MET A 44 14.47 -4.71 0.46
C MET A 44 14.91 -4.85 -1.00
N GLU A 45 13.98 -4.74 -1.94
CA GLU A 45 14.21 -4.92 -3.38
C GLU A 45 14.40 -3.58 -4.13
N GLY A 46 13.94 -2.47 -3.54
CA GLY A 46 13.89 -1.17 -4.20
C GLY A 46 12.64 -0.99 -5.07
N GLU A 47 12.44 0.21 -5.62
CA GLU A 47 11.33 0.50 -6.54
C GLU A 47 11.69 0.08 -7.97
N VAL A 48 10.79 -0.61 -8.68
CA VAL A 48 10.89 -0.84 -10.13
C VAL A 48 10.51 0.46 -10.85
N GLY A 49 11.51 1.30 -11.12
CA GLY A 49 11.31 2.51 -11.91
C GLY A 49 10.89 2.19 -13.35
N GLY A 50 9.87 2.89 -13.85
CA GLY A 50 9.41 2.72 -15.24
C GLY A 50 10.48 3.15 -16.26
N VAL A 51 10.68 2.34 -17.29
CA VAL A 51 11.55 2.65 -18.43
C VAL A 51 10.69 2.68 -19.69
N MET A 52 10.81 3.75 -20.48
CA MET A 52 10.26 3.78 -21.84
C MET A 52 11.38 3.59 -22.84
N GLU A 53 11.15 2.77 -23.86
CA GLU A 53 12.03 2.68 -25.02
C GLU A 53 11.60 3.75 -26.04
N ASP A 54 12.55 4.56 -26.53
CA ASP A 54 12.27 5.48 -27.63
C ASP A 54 12.25 4.75 -28.99
N VAL A 55 11.79 5.45 -30.04
CA VAL A 55 11.72 4.88 -31.40
C VAL A 55 13.09 4.49 -31.98
N ALA A 56 14.19 4.93 -31.36
CA ALA A 56 15.56 4.59 -31.72
C ALA A 56 16.13 3.44 -30.86
N GLY A 57 15.31 2.81 -30.01
CA GLY A 57 15.67 1.68 -29.16
C GLY A 57 16.44 2.06 -27.90
N LYS A 58 16.42 3.34 -27.51
CA LYS A 58 17.11 3.82 -26.31
C LYS A 58 16.17 3.79 -25.10
N ASN A 59 16.63 3.16 -24.03
CA ASN A 59 15.95 3.17 -22.74
C ASN A 59 16.04 4.55 -22.08
N ILE A 60 14.88 5.17 -21.86
CA ILE A 60 14.70 6.42 -21.13
C ILE A 60 14.06 6.09 -19.79
N ARG A 61 14.78 6.35 -18.68
CA ARG A 61 14.19 6.26 -17.34
C ARG A 61 13.10 7.32 -17.22
N LEU A 62 11.89 6.90 -16.83
CA LEU A 62 10.85 7.83 -16.41
C LEU A 62 11.30 8.46 -15.08
N SER A 63 11.79 9.70 -15.14
CA SER A 63 12.05 10.47 -13.92
C SER A 63 10.71 10.78 -13.24
N ARG A 64 10.58 10.45 -11.95
CA ARG A 64 9.40 10.76 -11.14
C ARG A 64 9.44 12.23 -10.67
N GLU A 65 9.70 13.16 -11.59
CA GLU A 65 9.86 14.60 -11.29
C GLU A 65 8.50 15.32 -11.25
N GLY A 66 7.51 14.70 -10.60
CA GLY A 66 6.13 15.18 -10.62
C GLY A 66 5.27 14.80 -9.42
N SER A 67 5.85 14.23 -8.35
CA SER A 67 5.09 13.90 -7.12
C SER A 67 5.71 14.47 -5.85
N GLU A 68 6.17 15.73 -5.92
CA GLU A 68 6.33 16.59 -4.75
C GLU A 68 5.43 17.82 -4.94
N GLN A 69 4.25 17.78 -4.33
CA GLN A 69 3.46 18.94 -3.93
C GLN A 69 2.98 18.72 -2.50
#